data_AF-A0A485ANT6-F1
#
_entry.id   AF-A0A485ANT6-F1
#
_cell.length_a   1.000
_cell.length_b   1.000
_cell.length_c   1.000
_cell.angle_alpha   90.00
_cell.angle_beta   90.00
_cell.angle_gamma   90.00
#
_symmetry.space_group_name_H-M   'P 1'
#
loop_
_entity.id
_entity.type
_entity.pdbx_description
1 polymer ?
#
loop_
_entity_poly.entity_id
_entity_poly.type
_entity_poly.pdbx_seq_one_letter_code
_entity_poly.pdbx_strand_id
1 'polypeptide(L)'
;MMQQGSEVFLQQRPPSGLWGGLYCFPQFADEEALRDWLNERQIPADTLTQLTAFRHTFSHFHLDIVPMWLSVSSVTSCMDEGSALWYNLAQPPSVGLAAPVERLLQQLRADSLV
;
A
#
# COMPACT_ATOMS: atom_id res chain seq x y z
N MET A 1 2.16 -0.57 3.27
CA MET A 1 1.29 -1.71 2.92
C MET A 1 0.72 -2.26 4.20
N MET A 2 -0.59 -2.16 4.40
CA MET A 2 -1.25 -2.78 5.55
C MET A 2 -1.95 -4.05 5.08
N GLN A 3 -1.73 -5.16 5.77
CA GLN A 3 -2.30 -6.46 5.43
C GLN A 3 -3.08 -7.00 6.62
N GLN A 4 -4.30 -7.47 6.36
CA GLN A 4 -5.12 -8.20 7.30
C GLN A 4 -5.47 -9.56 6.68
N GLY A 5 -4.86 -10.64 7.19
CA GLY A 5 -5.05 -11.97 6.61
C GLY A 5 -4.68 -12.00 5.13
N SER A 6 -5.67 -12.19 4.25
CA SER A 6 -5.50 -12.20 2.78
C SER A 6 -5.88 -10.89 2.10
N GLU A 7 -6.18 -9.84 2.85
CA GLU A 7 -6.62 -8.56 2.33
C GLU A 7 -5.55 -7.49 2.57
N VAL A 8 -5.41 -6.58 1.62
CA VAL A 8 -4.45 -5.47 1.72
C VAL A 8 -5.11 -4.14 1.44
N PHE A 9 -4.71 -3.14 2.21
CA PHE A 9 -5.29 -1.82 2.09
C PHE A 9 -4.69 -1.03 0.91
N LEU A 10 -5.55 -0.57 0.03
CA LEU A 10 -5.24 0.33 -1.09
C LEU A 10 -6.13 1.58 -1.01
N GLN A 11 -5.65 2.66 -1.59
CA GLN A 11 -6.40 3.90 -1.76
C GLN A 11 -6.36 4.33 -3.22
N GLN A 12 -7.50 4.75 -3.73
CA GLN A 12 -7.62 5.32 -5.06
C GLN A 12 -6.96 6.69 -5.07
N ARG A 13 -6.09 6.91 -6.04
CA ARG A 13 -5.50 8.22 -6.25
C ARG A 13 -6.49 9.19 -6.90
N PRO A 14 -6.33 10.51 -6.65
CA PRO A 14 -7.08 11.54 -7.37
C PRO A 14 -7.03 11.30 -8.88
N PRO A 15 -8.06 11.70 -9.65
CA PRO A 15 -8.11 11.45 -11.10
C PRO A 15 -6.98 12.12 -11.89
N SER A 16 -6.28 13.09 -11.29
CA SER A 16 -5.16 13.80 -11.90
C SER A 16 -3.83 13.45 -11.24
N GLY A 17 -2.75 13.52 -12.03
CA GLY A 17 -1.37 13.29 -11.58
C GLY A 17 -0.86 11.88 -11.86
N LEU A 18 0.22 11.50 -11.20
CA LEU A 18 0.81 10.16 -11.35
C LEU A 18 -0.24 9.10 -10.99
N TRP A 19 -0.49 8.12 -11.87
CA TRP A 19 -1.47 7.05 -11.62
C TRP A 19 -2.89 7.53 -11.32
N GLY A 20 -3.34 8.60 -11.98
CA GLY A 20 -4.66 9.18 -11.74
C GLY A 20 -5.81 8.17 -11.83
N GLY A 21 -6.62 8.07 -10.79
CA GLY A 21 -7.74 7.12 -10.69
C GLY A 21 -7.37 5.66 -10.43
N LEU A 22 -6.08 5.32 -10.33
CA LEU A 22 -5.61 3.97 -9.98
C LEU A 22 -5.50 3.79 -8.47
N TYR A 23 -5.65 2.54 -8.03
CA TYR A 23 -5.43 2.14 -6.65
C TYR A 23 -3.95 1.94 -6.35
N CYS A 24 -3.49 2.54 -5.26
CA CYS A 24 -2.12 2.49 -4.78
C CYS A 24 -2.07 2.21 -3.28
N PHE A 25 -0.93 1.74 -2.79
CA PHE A 25 -0.66 1.78 -1.36
C PHE A 25 -0.55 3.23 -0.87
N PRO A 26 -0.87 3.49 0.42
CA PRO A 26 -0.55 4.77 1.05
C PRO A 26 0.94 5.08 0.89
N GLN A 27 1.24 6.32 0.50
CA GLN A 27 2.59 6.81 0.25
C GLN A 27 2.89 7.96 1.21
N PHE A 28 4.11 7.96 1.72
CA PHE A 28 4.60 8.95 2.68
C PHE A 28 5.97 9.42 2.20
N ALA A 29 6.32 10.65 2.54
CA ALA A 29 7.64 11.19 2.22
C ALA A 29 8.74 10.44 3.00
N ASP A 30 8.46 10.12 4.25
CA ASP A 30 9.42 9.55 5.19
C ASP A 30 8.71 8.61 6.19
N GLU A 31 9.50 7.83 6.93
CA GLU A 31 8.98 6.92 7.96
C GLU A 31 8.23 7.67 9.08
N GLU A 32 8.67 8.88 9.45
CA GLU A 32 8.01 9.69 10.48
C GLU A 32 6.55 9.99 10.11
N ALA A 33 6.32 10.49 8.88
CA ALA A 33 4.98 10.77 8.37
C ALA A 33 4.10 9.51 8.28
N LEU A 34 4.69 8.35 7.96
CA LEU A 34 3.98 7.06 8.02
C LEU A 34 3.55 6.72 9.45
N ARG A 35 4.44 6.89 10.44
CA ARG A 35 4.15 6.58 11.85
C ARG A 35 3.12 7.52 12.44
N ASP A 36 3.17 8.80 12.10
CA ASP A 36 2.13 9.77 12.48
C ASP A 36 0.77 9.37 11.92
N TRP A 37 0.70 9.02 10.63
CA TRP A 37 -0.54 8.59 10.00
C TRP A 37 -1.15 7.32 10.65
N LEU A 38 -0.30 6.38 11.06
CA LEU A 38 -0.70 5.19 11.81
C LEU A 38 -1.22 5.56 13.21
N ASN A 39 -0.52 6.47 13.90
CA ASN A 39 -0.88 6.92 15.25
C ASN A 39 -2.23 7.66 15.26
N GLU A 40 -2.49 8.53 14.28
CA GLU A 40 -3.79 9.21 14.11
C GLU A 40 -4.96 8.22 13.96
N ARG A 41 -4.70 7.05 13.39
CA ARG A 41 -5.68 5.96 13.19
C ARG A 41 -5.69 4.94 14.33
N GLN A 42 -4.90 5.18 15.38
CA GLN A 42 -4.71 4.27 16.52
C GLN A 42 -4.25 2.87 16.08
N ILE A 43 -3.45 2.80 15.01
CA ILE A 43 -2.89 1.56 14.48
C ILE A 43 -1.48 1.38 15.07
N PRO A 44 -1.22 0.32 15.85
CA PRO A 44 0.11 0.05 16.37
C PRO A 44 1.08 -0.30 15.24
N ALA A 45 2.27 0.33 15.25
CA ALA A 45 3.32 0.11 14.27
C ALA A 45 4.35 -0.97 14.72
N ASP A 46 4.05 -1.76 15.76
CA ASP A 46 4.97 -2.74 16.36
C ASP A 46 5.45 -3.82 15.39
N THR A 47 4.63 -4.16 14.39
CA THR A 47 4.95 -5.16 13.36
C THR A 47 5.41 -4.54 12.04
N LEU A 48 5.70 -3.24 12.04
CA LEU A 48 6.14 -2.53 10.83
C LEU A 48 7.51 -3.04 10.39
N THR A 49 7.57 -3.54 9.16
CA THR A 49 8.77 -4.15 8.59
C THR A 49 9.08 -3.49 7.24
N GLN A 50 10.31 -3.02 7.07
CA GLN A 50 10.77 -2.55 5.77
C GLN A 50 11.07 -3.74 4.85
N LEU A 51 10.58 -3.70 3.62
CA LEU A 51 10.89 -4.66 2.58
C LEU A 51 11.99 -4.14 1.64
N THR A 52 12.45 -5.01 0.74
CA THR A 52 13.45 -4.67 -0.27
C THR A 52 13.01 -3.48 -1.13
N ALA A 53 13.79 -2.39 -1.03
CA ALA A 53 13.58 -1.20 -1.83
C ALA A 53 13.84 -1.47 -3.31
N PHE A 54 13.11 -0.80 -4.18
CA PHE A 54 13.28 -0.92 -5.62
C PHE A 54 12.97 0.38 -6.34
N ARG A 55 13.53 0.52 -7.54
CA ARG A 55 13.30 1.68 -8.40
C ARG A 55 12.29 1.35 -9.48
N HIS A 56 11.28 2.21 -9.64
CA HIS A 56 10.37 2.19 -10.78
C HIS A 56 10.72 3.34 -11.74
N THR A 57 11.01 3.00 -12.99
CA THR A 57 11.42 3.97 -14.01
C THR A 57 10.25 4.32 -14.90
N PHE A 58 9.93 5.61 -14.94
CA PHE A 58 9.09 6.22 -15.97
C PHE A 58 9.97 6.81 -17.08
N SER A 59 9.35 7.17 -18.21
CA SER A 59 10.08 7.75 -19.33
C SER A 59 10.88 9.00 -18.98
N HIS A 60 10.39 9.82 -18.03
CA HIS A 60 10.98 11.13 -17.71
C HIS A 60 11.45 11.28 -16.26
N PHE A 61 11.26 10.28 -15.40
CA PHE A 61 11.71 10.31 -14.00
C PHE A 61 11.78 8.90 -13.40
N HIS A 62 12.44 8.79 -12.25
CA HIS A 62 12.49 7.56 -11.47
C HIS A 62 11.83 7.76 -10.12
N LEU A 63 11.16 6.72 -9.63
CA LEU A 63 10.61 6.65 -8.29
C LEU A 63 11.37 5.58 -7.52
N ASP A 64 12.08 5.98 -6.48
CA ASP A 64 12.63 5.06 -5.50
C ASP A 64 11.53 4.72 -4.50
N ILE A 65 11.22 3.42 -4.38
CA ILE A 65 10.13 2.92 -3.56
C ILE A 65 10.74 2.10 -2.43
N VAL A 66 10.46 2.50 -1.20
CA VAL A 66 10.78 1.75 0.02
C VAL A 66 9.47 1.19 0.57
N PRO A 67 9.15 -0.10 0.32
CA PRO A 67 7.90 -0.67 0.77
C PRO A 67 7.98 -0.93 2.28
N MET A 68 7.05 -0.34 3.03
CA MET A 68 6.84 -0.69 4.43
C MET A 68 5.64 -1.64 4.54
N TRP A 69 5.79 -2.77 5.22
CA TRP A 69 4.74 -3.76 5.42
C TRP A 69 4.33 -3.82 6.89
N LEU A 70 3.02 -3.89 7.13
CA LEU A 70 2.44 -3.95 8.47
C LEU A 70 1.32 -4.99 8.47
N SER A 71 1.44 -6.01 9.31
CA SER A 71 0.36 -6.96 9.57
C SER A 71 -0.54 -6.42 10.68
N VAL A 72 -1.80 -6.17 10.35
CA VAL A 72 -2.81 -5.61 11.26
C VAL A 72 -3.88 -6.66 11.58
N SER A 73 -4.23 -6.78 12.86
CA SER A 73 -5.21 -7.76 13.34
C SER A 73 -6.65 -7.27 13.22
N SER A 74 -6.87 -5.95 13.28
CA SER A 74 -8.19 -5.33 13.23
C SER A 74 -8.06 -3.92 12.66
N VAL A 75 -8.86 -3.59 11.64
CA VAL A 75 -8.90 -2.24 11.06
C VAL A 75 -10.33 -1.76 10.96
N THR A 76 -10.82 -1.23 12.07
CA THR A 76 -12.17 -0.65 12.13
C THR A 76 -12.19 0.81 11.64
N SER A 77 -11.04 1.51 11.68
CA SER A 77 -10.96 2.96 11.41
C SER A 77 -10.57 3.38 9.98
N CYS A 78 -10.15 2.46 9.09
CA CYS A 78 -9.75 2.84 7.72
C CYS A 78 -10.91 2.84 6.69
N MET A 79 -12.16 2.71 7.12
CA MET A 79 -13.33 2.64 6.23
C MET A 79 -13.85 4.01 5.75
N ASP A 80 -13.42 5.14 6.33
CA ASP A 80 -14.13 6.42 6.16
C ASP A 80 -13.59 7.34 5.05
N GLU A 81 -12.52 6.98 4.36
CA GLU A 81 -12.08 7.73 3.18
C GLU A 81 -12.68 7.04 1.95
N GLY A 82 -13.73 7.62 1.34
CA GLY A 82 -14.54 7.07 0.23
C GLY A 82 -13.81 6.65 -1.06
N SER A 83 -12.51 6.51 -1.00
CA SER A 83 -11.58 6.05 -2.03
C SER A 83 -10.71 4.86 -1.56
N ALA A 84 -10.94 4.30 -0.37
CA ALA A 84 -10.22 3.14 0.15
C ALA A 84 -10.79 1.79 -0.33
N LEU A 85 -9.92 0.79 -0.51
CA LEU A 85 -10.26 -0.56 -0.93
C LEU A 85 -9.41 -1.59 -0.18
N TRP A 86 -10.07 -2.56 0.43
CA TRP A 86 -9.42 -3.80 0.88
C TRP A 86 -9.34 -4.76 -0.30
N TYR A 87 -8.15 -4.87 -0.89
CA TYR A 87 -7.87 -5.72 -2.03
C TYR A 87 -7.62 -7.15 -1.55
N ASN A 88 -8.49 -8.07 -1.95
CA ASN A 88 -8.38 -9.47 -1.57
C ASN A 88 -7.36 -10.20 -2.46
N LEU A 89 -6.26 -10.68 -1.88
CA LEU A 89 -5.19 -11.40 -2.57
C LEU A 89 -5.65 -12.78 -3.07
N ALA A 90 -6.62 -13.42 -2.42
CA ALA A 90 -7.16 -14.71 -2.86
C ALA A 90 -8.19 -14.56 -3.99
N GLN A 91 -9.01 -13.51 -3.94
CA GLN A 91 -10.06 -13.20 -4.91
C GLN A 91 -9.93 -11.74 -5.36
N PRO A 92 -9.00 -11.45 -6.30
CA PRO A 92 -8.66 -10.09 -6.68
C PRO A 92 -9.84 -9.39 -7.34
N PRO A 93 -10.28 -8.22 -6.85
CA PRO A 93 -11.25 -7.41 -7.58
C PRO A 93 -10.64 -6.85 -8.86
N SER A 94 -11.45 -6.72 -9.91
CA SER A 94 -11.06 -6.06 -11.17
C SER A 94 -11.04 -4.54 -10.99
N VAL A 95 -9.91 -4.02 -10.51
CA VAL A 95 -9.66 -2.58 -10.33
C VAL A 95 -8.37 -2.17 -11.05
N GLY A 96 -8.27 -0.90 -11.42
CA GLY A 96 -7.04 -0.34 -11.99
C GLY A 96 -5.97 -0.21 -10.91
N LEU A 97 -4.82 -0.86 -11.09
CA LEU A 97 -3.69 -0.83 -10.18
C LEU A 97 -2.50 -0.13 -10.84
N ALA A 98 -1.67 0.55 -10.06
CA ALA A 98 -0.40 1.05 -10.56
C ALA A 98 0.62 -0.10 -10.72
N ALA A 99 1.46 -0.05 -11.75
CA ALA A 99 2.47 -1.07 -12.02
C ALA A 99 3.34 -1.49 -10.82
N PRO A 100 3.89 -0.58 -9.98
CA PRO A 100 4.64 -1.01 -8.78
C PRO A 100 3.77 -1.65 -7.70
N VAL A 101 2.48 -1.32 -7.66
CA VAL A 101 1.52 -1.91 -6.72
C VAL A 101 1.24 -3.36 -7.11
N GLU A 102 1.02 -3.63 -8.40
CA GLU A 102 0.86 -4.99 -8.91
C GLU A 102 2.06 -5.89 -8.58
N ARG A 103 3.28 -5.35 -8.78
CA ARG A 103 4.52 -6.06 -8.41
C ARG A 103 4.55 -6.44 -6.93
N LEU A 104 4.20 -5.51 -6.04
CA LEU A 104 4.16 -5.76 -4.59
C LEU A 104 3.06 -6.77 -4.21
N LEU A 105 1.88 -6.68 -4.83
CA LEU A 105 0.79 -7.66 -4.62
C LEU A 105 1.18 -9.07 -5.04
N GLN A 106 1.95 -9.20 -6.14
CA GLN A 106 2.49 -10.50 -6.56
C GLN A 106 3.50 -11.05 -5.55
N GLN A 107 4.37 -10.22 -4.97
CA GLN A 107 5.30 -10.64 -3.92
C GLN A 107 4.57 -11.12 -2.66
N LEU A 108 3.53 -10.40 -2.25
CA LEU A 108 2.66 -10.77 -1.12
C LEU A 108 1.96 -12.11 -1.35
N ARG A 109 1.48 -12.37 -2.58
CA ARG A 109 0.86 -13.65 -2.96
C ARG A 109 1.83 -14.82 -2.97
N ALA A 110 3.07 -14.57 -3.39
CA ALA A 110 4.11 -15.58 -3.47
C ALA A 110 4.79 -15.84 -2.12
N ASP A 111 4.34 -15.19 -1.03
CA ASP A 111 4.97 -15.20 0.29
C ASP A 111 6.48 -14.89 0.25
N SER A 112 6.92 -14.19 -0.79
CA SER A 112 8.33 -13.97 -1.10
C SER A 112 8.78 -12.60 -0.59
N LEU A 113 8.38 -12.23 0.63
CA LEU A 113 8.63 -10.91 1.22
C LEU A 113 10.07 -10.72 1.73
N VAL A 114 11.01 -11.54 1.25
CA VAL A 114 12.43 -11.53 1.64
C VAL A 114 13.30 -10.87 0.58
#